data_AF-A0A3L6PFU6-F1
#
_entry.id   AF-A0A3L6PFU6-F1
#
_cell.length_a   1.000
_cell.length_b   1.000
_cell.length_c   1.000
_cell.angle_alpha   90.00
_cell.angle_beta   90.00
_cell.angle_gamma   90.00
#
_symmetry.space_group_name_H-M   'P 1'
#
loop_
_entity.id
_entity.type
_entity.pdbx_description
1 polymer ?
#
loop_
_entity_poly.entity_id
_entity_poly.type
_entity_poly.pdbx_seq_one_letter_code
_entity_poly.pdbx_strand_id
1 'polypeptide(L)'
;MSKRKVSDDRRGDCAGKRPKQAKQHLYLLLDDWERGYSVRKLDVDTFDSDAGTDLLQPRHFTEPPVARIDALHEISCSFISHGTKIFAMQPGEGKPAIAAFDTHALGLTICLWPSCRGDYVNRPLFASVAGRLFLFTDVLAEALGDPPPYDSKAPWSWTTIKARPPFFTGRVLCHALHPDGRTLFVSTGSRSRQRNCEDSPEQAGQGTFSFDAERLRWRHHGDWVGLCGERNGDGCFCACDVAPVAAEFTSAPAWKLGQDRLFRKGPQLHLGAKLLYMGDSKFCLVESVLHKEDDDRLVA
;
A
#
# COMPACT_ATOMS: atom_id res chain seq x y z
N MET A 1 72.20 8.15 41.24
CA MET A 1 70.85 7.72 40.83
C MET A 1 70.67 8.05 39.36
N SER A 2 70.95 7.08 38.48
CA SER A 2 69.97 6.25 37.73
C SER A 2 69.19 7.00 36.63
N LYS A 3 69.45 6.61 35.37
CA LYS A 3 68.77 7.04 34.13
C LYS A 3 67.31 6.54 34.11
N ARG A 4 66.40 7.31 33.51
CA ARG A 4 65.19 6.86 32.75
C ARG A 4 64.60 8.10 32.05
N LYS A 5 64.78 8.29 30.74
CA LYS A 5 64.21 7.60 29.55
C LYS A 5 62.73 7.94 29.37
N VAL A 6 62.50 8.83 28.39
CA VAL A 6 61.21 9.24 27.82
C VAL A 6 60.43 8.00 27.40
N SER A 7 59.19 7.88 27.89
CA SER A 7 58.21 6.90 27.44
C SER A 7 57.18 7.60 26.59
N ASP A 8 57.26 7.30 25.30
CA ASP A 8 56.18 7.33 24.33
C ASP A 8 55.05 6.40 24.81
N ASP A 9 53.81 6.88 24.86
CA ASP A 9 52.65 5.99 24.90
C ASP A 9 51.37 6.70 24.39
N ARG A 10 50.94 6.22 23.22
CA ARG A 10 49.55 5.92 22.84
C ARG A 10 48.66 7.10 22.49
N ARG A 11 48.85 7.53 21.24
CA ARG A 11 47.81 8.00 20.34
C ARG A 11 46.66 6.97 20.32
N GLY A 12 45.60 7.25 21.07
CA GLY A 12 44.38 6.47 21.06
C GLY A 12 43.72 6.55 19.68
N ASP A 13 43.63 5.40 19.01
CA ASP A 13 42.78 5.18 17.85
C ASP A 13 41.33 5.47 18.24
N CYS A 14 40.86 6.68 17.94
CA CYS A 14 39.43 6.94 17.86
C CYS A 14 38.92 6.31 16.56
N ALA A 15 38.74 4.98 16.59
CA ALA A 15 37.94 4.27 15.60
C ALA A 15 36.52 4.86 15.67
N GLY A 16 36.25 5.81 14.77
CA GLY A 16 34.93 6.37 14.57
C GLY A 16 33.98 5.20 14.28
N LYS A 17 33.12 4.87 15.24
CA LYS A 17 32.04 3.93 15.04
C LYS A 17 31.20 4.49 13.90
N ARG A 18 31.34 3.89 12.71
CA ARG A 18 30.42 4.13 11.60
C ARG A 18 29.01 3.91 12.15
N PRO A 19 28.06 4.83 11.94
CA PRO A 19 26.69 4.62 12.38
C PRO A 19 26.22 3.30 11.77
N LYS A 20 25.79 2.36 12.62
CA LYS A 20 25.17 1.12 12.15
C LYS A 20 23.99 1.53 11.28
N GLN A 21 24.06 1.26 9.98
CA GLN A 21 22.92 1.44 9.09
C GLN A 21 21.75 0.69 9.72
N ALA A 22 20.63 1.39 9.90
CA ALA A 22 19.42 0.78 10.42
C ALA A 22 18.97 -0.28 9.40
N LYS A 23 18.94 -1.55 9.82
CA LYS A 23 18.49 -2.65 8.96
C LYS A 23 17.07 -2.38 8.47
N GLN A 24 16.90 -2.36 7.16
CA GLN A 24 15.58 -2.20 6.54
C GLN A 24 14.89 -3.56 6.49
N HIS A 25 13.59 -3.57 6.77
CA HIS A 25 12.81 -4.80 6.77
C HIS A 25 11.55 -4.62 5.95
N LEU A 26 11.18 -5.67 5.21
CA LEU A 26 9.94 -5.75 4.47
C LEU A 26 8.98 -6.70 5.21
N TYR A 27 7.75 -6.26 5.44
CA TYR A 27 6.70 -7.11 6.01
C TYR A 27 5.75 -7.55 4.90
N LEU A 28 5.62 -8.86 4.71
CA LEU A 28 4.71 -9.47 3.75
C LEU A 28 3.51 -10.06 4.49
N LEU A 29 2.32 -9.88 3.93
CA LEU A 29 1.10 -10.53 4.37
C LEU A 29 0.75 -11.59 3.34
N LEU A 30 0.78 -12.85 3.76
CA LEU A 30 0.49 -13.99 2.90
C LEU A 30 -0.82 -14.63 3.32
N ASP A 31 -1.64 -14.95 2.33
CA ASP A 31 -2.82 -15.77 2.49
C ASP A 31 -2.43 -17.25 2.55
N ASP A 32 -1.76 -17.66 3.64
CA ASP A 32 -1.20 -19.01 3.83
C ASP A 32 -1.77 -19.72 5.07
N TRP A 33 -2.86 -19.20 5.65
CA TRP A 33 -3.44 -19.69 6.89
C TRP A 33 -4.97 -19.77 6.81
N GLU A 34 -5.56 -20.87 7.26
CA GLU A 34 -7.00 -21.19 7.14
C GLU A 34 -8.00 -20.14 7.68
N ARG A 35 -7.54 -19.18 8.50
CA ARG A 35 -8.38 -18.13 9.11
C ARG A 35 -7.98 -16.73 8.67
N GLY A 36 -7.05 -16.57 7.72
CA GLY A 36 -6.61 -15.28 7.23
C GLY A 36 -5.13 -15.27 6.85
N TYR A 37 -4.37 -14.30 7.38
CA TYR A 37 -3.07 -13.94 6.82
C TYR A 37 -1.94 -14.09 7.82
N SER A 38 -0.81 -14.58 7.36
CA SER A 38 0.44 -14.58 8.13
C SER A 38 1.29 -13.36 7.79
N VAL A 39 1.80 -12.71 8.83
CA VAL A 39 2.78 -11.61 8.73
C VAL A 39 4.18 -12.20 8.77
N ARG A 40 4.96 -12.03 7.70
CA ARG A 40 6.36 -12.47 7.58
C ARG A 40 7.28 -11.26 7.45
N LYS A 41 8.43 -11.32 8.11
CA LYS A 41 9.44 -10.26 8.11
C LYS A 41 10.65 -10.71 7.31
N LEU A 42 11.03 -9.93 6.31
CA LEU A 42 12.19 -10.14 5.44
C LEU A 42 13.26 -9.08 5.71
N ASP A 43 14.52 -9.49 5.75
CA ASP A 43 15.66 -8.57 5.83
C ASP A 43 16.03 -8.13 4.41
N VAL A 44 15.93 -6.82 4.13
CA VAL A 44 16.17 -6.26 2.79
C VAL A 44 17.62 -6.46 2.35
N ASP A 45 18.56 -6.49 3.31
CA ASP A 45 19.99 -6.66 3.02
C ASP A 45 20.31 -8.04 2.41
N THR A 46 19.36 -8.99 2.46
CA THR A 46 19.48 -10.34 1.88
C THR A 46 19.01 -10.44 0.43
N PHE A 47 18.42 -9.38 -0.12
CA PHE A 47 18.00 -9.40 -1.51
C PHE A 47 19.25 -9.27 -2.40
N ASP A 48 19.66 -10.39 -3.01
CA ASP A 48 20.77 -10.41 -3.96
C ASP A 48 20.50 -9.45 -5.12
N SER A 49 21.46 -8.57 -5.39
CA SER A 49 21.38 -7.57 -6.47
C SER A 49 21.53 -8.19 -7.86
N ASP A 50 22.15 -9.37 -7.90
CA ASP A 50 22.45 -10.13 -9.11
C ASP A 50 21.57 -11.39 -9.15
N ALA A 51 20.26 -11.19 -9.26
CA ALA A 51 19.36 -12.29 -9.64
C ALA A 51 19.66 -12.66 -11.10
N GLY A 52 20.71 -13.47 -11.30
CA GLY A 52 20.97 -14.15 -12.55
C GLY A 52 19.72 -14.90 -13.01
N THR A 53 19.54 -14.99 -14.33
CA THR A 53 18.39 -15.58 -15.03
C THR A 53 18.11 -17.06 -14.75
N ASP A 54 18.72 -17.64 -13.71
CA ASP A 54 18.37 -18.97 -13.25
C ASP A 54 17.07 -18.87 -12.46
N LEU A 55 16.00 -19.33 -13.11
CA LEU A 55 14.67 -19.54 -12.58
C LEU A 55 14.71 -20.49 -11.38
N LEU A 56 15.23 -20.02 -10.24
CA LEU A 56 15.17 -20.74 -8.98
C LEU A 56 13.69 -20.84 -8.60
N GLN A 57 13.20 -22.06 -8.49
CA GLN A 57 11.85 -22.33 -7.99
C GLN A 57 11.63 -21.54 -6.69
N PRO A 58 10.43 -20.95 -6.50
CA PRO A 58 10.11 -20.23 -5.28
C PRO A 58 10.43 -21.10 -4.06
N ARG A 59 11.29 -20.60 -3.17
CA ARG A 59 11.60 -21.32 -1.92
C ARG A 59 10.48 -21.08 -0.92
N HIS A 60 9.98 -22.15 -0.32
CA HIS A 60 9.06 -22.03 0.81
C HIS A 60 9.76 -21.38 2.00
N PHE A 61 9.02 -20.56 2.73
CA PHE A 61 9.51 -20.01 3.99
C PHE A 61 9.69 -21.13 5.02
N THR A 62 10.88 -21.23 5.59
CA THR A 62 11.20 -22.18 6.66
C THR A 62 10.93 -21.63 8.05
N GLU A 63 10.91 -20.31 8.19
CA GLU A 63 10.68 -19.63 9.46
C GLU A 63 9.18 -19.50 9.78
N PRO A 64 8.80 -19.57 11.08
CA PRO A 64 7.43 -19.30 11.49
C PRO A 64 7.05 -17.84 11.24
N PRO A 65 5.76 -17.54 10.99
CA PRO A 65 5.30 -16.17 10.83
C PRO A 65 5.43 -15.39 12.15
N VAL A 66 5.67 -14.08 12.04
CA VAL A 66 5.82 -13.16 13.17
C VAL A 66 4.49 -12.97 13.90
N ALA A 67 3.40 -12.90 13.14
CA ALA A 67 2.05 -12.80 13.65
C ALA A 67 1.06 -13.41 12.65
N ARG A 68 -0.14 -13.71 13.11
CA ARG A 68 -1.27 -14.11 12.27
C ARG A 68 -2.44 -13.18 12.52
N ILE A 69 -3.09 -12.76 11.45
CA ILE A 69 -4.22 -11.84 11.49
C ILE A 69 -5.41 -12.56 10.88
N ASP A 70 -6.45 -12.72 11.69
CA ASP A 70 -7.69 -13.38 11.26
C ASP A 70 -8.58 -12.37 10.52
N ALA A 71 -8.74 -12.59 9.21
CA ALA A 71 -9.42 -11.73 8.26
C ALA A 71 -9.96 -12.57 7.09
N LEU A 72 -10.94 -12.04 6.35
CA LEU A 72 -11.54 -12.78 5.23
C LEU A 72 -10.52 -12.97 4.08
N HIS A 73 -10.56 -14.17 3.50
CA HIS A 73 -9.86 -14.55 2.28
C HIS A 73 -10.50 -13.86 1.07
N GLU A 74 -10.19 -12.58 0.88
CA GLU A 74 -10.62 -11.78 -0.27
C GLU A 74 -9.42 -11.10 -0.95
N ILE A 75 -9.60 -10.69 -2.21
CA ILE A 75 -8.55 -10.16 -3.08
C ILE A 75 -7.96 -8.84 -2.53
N SER A 76 -6.90 -8.90 -1.72
CA SER A 76 -5.92 -7.83 -1.39
C SER A 76 -6.41 -6.46 -0.87
N CYS A 77 -7.70 -6.12 -0.90
CA CYS A 77 -8.24 -4.83 -0.41
C CYS A 77 -8.30 -4.70 1.11
N SER A 78 -8.12 -5.80 1.83
CA SER A 78 -8.39 -5.89 3.26
C SER A 78 -7.28 -5.30 4.12
N PHE A 79 -6.16 -4.86 3.55
CA PHE A 79 -5.04 -4.32 4.33
C PHE A 79 -4.57 -2.94 3.89
N ILE A 80 -4.20 -2.12 4.88
CA ILE A 80 -3.50 -0.85 4.65
C ILE A 80 -2.40 -0.63 5.68
N SER A 81 -1.30 -0.04 5.23
CA SER A 81 -0.22 0.44 6.11
C SER A 81 -0.42 1.91 6.44
N HIS A 82 -0.23 2.26 7.71
CA HIS A 82 -0.27 3.63 8.19
C HIS A 82 0.71 3.79 9.34
N GLY A 83 1.74 4.62 9.13
CA GLY A 83 2.88 4.70 10.04
C GLY A 83 3.58 3.35 10.17
N THR A 84 3.76 2.87 11.41
CA THR A 84 4.36 1.54 11.69
C THR A 84 3.32 0.42 11.71
N LYS A 85 2.04 0.71 11.53
CA LYS A 85 0.94 -0.24 11.74
C LYS A 85 0.37 -0.74 10.42
N ILE A 86 -0.01 -2.02 10.41
CA ILE A 86 -0.72 -2.69 9.33
C ILE A 86 -2.12 -3.03 9.82
N PHE A 87 -3.13 -2.46 9.18
CA PHE A 87 -4.54 -2.61 9.57
C PHE A 87 -5.23 -3.64 8.67
N ALA A 88 -5.98 -4.56 9.28
CA ALA A 88 -6.86 -5.51 8.62
C ALA A 88 -8.28 -4.93 8.54
N MET A 89 -8.47 -4.08 7.54
CA MET A 89 -9.67 -3.29 7.28
C MET A 89 -10.89 -4.12 6.84
N GLN A 90 -10.82 -5.45 6.87
CA GLN A 90 -11.96 -6.34 6.59
C GLN A 90 -11.85 -7.61 7.46
N PRO A 91 -12.26 -7.54 8.75
CA PRO A 91 -12.24 -8.68 9.64
C PRO A 91 -13.35 -9.67 9.24
N GLY A 92 -13.20 -10.92 9.67
CA GLY A 92 -14.23 -11.96 9.54
C GLY A 92 -15.63 -11.51 9.99
N GLU A 93 -16.66 -12.11 9.40
CA GLU A 93 -18.07 -11.80 9.68
C GLU A 93 -18.36 -11.79 11.20
N GLY A 94 -19.13 -10.80 11.65
CA GLY A 94 -19.50 -10.64 13.06
C GLY A 94 -18.45 -9.97 13.96
N LYS A 95 -17.25 -9.65 13.45
CA LYS A 95 -16.21 -8.96 14.25
C LYS A 95 -16.44 -7.45 14.32
N PRO A 96 -16.42 -6.84 15.52
CA PRO A 96 -16.73 -5.42 15.68
C PRO A 96 -15.55 -4.47 15.46
N ALA A 97 -14.34 -5.01 15.23
CA ALA A 97 -13.11 -4.22 15.30
C ALA A 97 -12.03 -4.67 14.32
N ILE A 98 -11.19 -3.71 13.95
CA ILE A 98 -10.05 -3.81 13.03
C ILE A 98 -8.80 -4.18 13.84
N ALA A 99 -8.14 -5.26 13.44
CA ALA A 99 -6.84 -5.62 13.98
C ALA A 99 -5.75 -4.76 13.32
N ALA A 100 -4.87 -4.17 14.12
CA ALA A 100 -3.73 -3.39 13.66
C ALA A 100 -2.43 -3.97 14.25
N PHE A 101 -1.57 -4.52 13.41
CA PHE A 101 -0.26 -5.04 13.82
C PHE A 101 0.80 -3.94 13.73
N ASP A 102 1.45 -3.62 14.83
CA ASP A 102 2.54 -2.65 14.90
C ASP A 102 3.88 -3.33 14.61
N THR A 103 4.49 -3.00 13.49
CA THR A 103 5.76 -3.57 13.04
C THR A 103 6.95 -3.14 13.89
N HIS A 104 6.87 -1.97 14.54
CA HIS A 104 7.94 -1.42 15.40
C HIS A 104 7.89 -2.02 16.80
N ALA A 105 6.70 -2.06 17.42
CA ALA A 105 6.51 -2.62 18.76
C ALA A 105 6.32 -4.15 18.75
N LEU A 106 6.08 -4.76 17.58
CA LEU A 106 5.65 -6.15 17.42
C LEU A 106 4.40 -6.47 18.26
N GLY A 107 3.49 -5.49 18.38
CA GLY A 107 2.29 -5.56 19.20
C GLY A 107 1.02 -5.51 18.37
N LEU A 108 -0.08 -6.01 18.92
CA LEU A 108 -1.41 -5.92 18.31
C LEU A 108 -2.22 -4.81 18.98
N THR A 109 -2.85 -3.96 18.19
CA THR A 109 -3.80 -2.94 18.62
C THR A 109 -5.14 -3.20 17.96
N ILE A 110 -6.23 -2.89 18.66
CA ILE A 110 -7.59 -3.02 18.14
C ILE A 110 -8.16 -1.62 17.92
N CYS A 111 -8.65 -1.35 16.73
CA CYS A 111 -9.33 -0.11 16.36
C CYS A 111 -10.81 -0.40 16.10
N LEU A 112 -11.72 0.47 16.53
CA LEU A 112 -13.14 0.30 16.24
C LEU A 112 -13.41 0.48 14.75
N TRP A 113 -14.48 -0.14 14.27
CA TRP A 113 -14.92 0.02 12.89
C TRP A 113 -15.38 1.47 12.61
N PRO A 114 -15.22 1.94 11.36
CA PRO A 114 -15.93 3.10 10.82
C PRO A 114 -17.41 3.13 11.18
N SER A 115 -18.04 4.32 11.18
CA SER A 115 -19.47 4.41 11.52
C SER A 115 -20.37 3.70 10.50
N CYS A 116 -19.88 3.50 9.26
CA CYS A 116 -20.51 2.62 8.27
C CYS A 116 -20.23 1.14 8.54
N ARG A 117 -21.13 0.50 9.28
CA ARG A 117 -21.17 -0.97 9.45
C ARG A 117 -22.02 -1.68 8.38
N GLY A 118 -22.21 -1.04 7.23
CA GLY A 118 -22.96 -1.62 6.12
C GLY A 118 -22.03 -2.44 5.23
N ASP A 119 -22.54 -3.56 4.72
CA ASP A 119 -21.92 -4.30 3.62
C ASP A 119 -21.61 -3.29 2.52
N TYR A 120 -20.32 -3.00 2.30
CA TYR A 120 -19.95 -2.09 1.25
C TYR A 120 -20.40 -2.71 -0.07
N VAL A 121 -21.42 -2.14 -0.71
CA VAL A 121 -21.93 -2.60 -2.01
C VAL A 121 -20.79 -2.62 -3.04
N ASN A 122 -19.76 -1.79 -2.85
CA ASN A 122 -18.56 -1.70 -3.66
C ASN A 122 -17.28 -1.63 -2.81
N ARG A 123 -16.15 -2.02 -3.41
CA ARG A 123 -14.82 -2.03 -2.77
C ARG A 123 -14.42 -0.63 -2.24
N PRO A 124 -14.19 -0.46 -0.92
CA PRO A 124 -13.77 0.82 -0.35
C PRO A 124 -12.35 1.20 -0.76
N LEU A 125 -12.04 2.51 -0.74
CA LEU A 125 -10.70 3.04 -0.92
C LEU A 125 -10.13 3.48 0.44
N PHE A 126 -9.07 2.81 0.88
CA PHE A 126 -8.28 3.21 2.04
C PHE A 126 -7.03 3.97 1.59
N ALA A 127 -6.68 5.05 2.28
CA ALA A 127 -5.46 5.81 1.98
C ALA A 127 -4.84 6.44 3.23
N SER A 128 -3.53 6.31 3.37
CA SER A 128 -2.74 7.02 4.40
C SER A 128 -2.16 8.30 3.78
N VAL A 129 -2.66 9.47 4.17
CA VAL A 129 -2.32 10.77 3.58
C VAL A 129 -2.21 11.81 4.70
N ALA A 130 -1.21 12.71 4.63
CA ALA A 130 -0.96 13.75 5.63
C ALA A 130 -0.90 13.22 7.08
N GLY A 131 -0.33 12.03 7.27
CA GLY A 131 -0.25 11.40 8.59
C GLY A 131 -1.61 10.94 9.16
N ARG A 132 -2.66 10.85 8.33
CA ARG A 132 -3.99 10.36 8.72
C ARG A 132 -4.44 9.21 7.83
N LEU A 133 -5.23 8.30 8.39
CA LEU A 133 -5.84 7.21 7.63
C LEU A 133 -7.26 7.60 7.21
N PHE A 134 -7.54 7.54 5.92
CA PHE A 134 -8.84 7.85 5.34
C PHE A 134 -9.51 6.60 4.79
N LEU A 135 -10.83 6.58 4.92
CA LEU A 135 -11.74 5.63 4.28
C LEU A 135 -12.68 6.42 3.37
N PHE A 136 -12.69 6.06 2.09
CA PHE A 136 -13.66 6.55 1.13
C PHE A 136 -14.55 5.41 0.67
N THR A 137 -15.85 5.67 0.69
CA THR A 137 -16.89 4.79 0.17
C THR A 137 -17.74 5.58 -0.80
N ASP A 138 -18.65 4.90 -1.49
CA ASP A 138 -19.56 5.58 -2.40
C ASP A 138 -20.50 6.53 -1.69
N VAL A 139 -20.78 6.33 -0.39
CA VAL A 139 -21.77 7.10 0.38
C VAL A 139 -21.15 8.11 1.34
N LEU A 140 -20.01 7.78 1.94
CA LEU A 140 -19.34 8.58 2.96
C LEU A 140 -17.83 8.61 2.83
N ALA A 141 -17.22 9.56 3.52
CA ALA A 141 -15.79 9.63 3.74
C ALA A 141 -15.55 9.76 5.26
N GLU A 142 -14.61 9.00 5.78
CA GLU A 142 -14.22 8.99 7.19
C GLU A 142 -12.71 9.11 7.35
N ALA A 143 -12.27 9.77 8.41
CA ALA A 143 -10.87 9.88 8.79
C ALA A 143 -10.67 9.28 10.18
N LEU A 144 -9.68 8.42 10.32
CA LEU A 144 -9.23 7.93 11.61
C LEU A 144 -8.48 9.06 12.32
N GLY A 145 -8.88 9.34 13.56
CA GLY A 145 -8.16 10.29 14.41
C GLY A 145 -6.80 9.75 14.84
N ASP A 146 -6.01 10.58 15.50
CA ASP A 146 -4.80 10.09 16.17
C ASP A 146 -5.15 9.10 17.27
N PRO A 147 -4.28 8.11 17.55
CA PRO A 147 -4.49 7.23 18.68
C PRO A 147 -4.57 8.07 19.97
N PRO A 148 -5.54 7.78 20.86
CA PRO A 148 -5.70 8.54 22.09
C PRO A 148 -4.44 8.42 22.97
N PRO A 149 -4.13 9.44 23.80
CA PRO A 149 -3.03 9.35 24.76
C PRO A 149 -3.20 8.12 25.66
N TYR A 150 -2.08 7.57 26.16
CA TYR A 150 -2.11 6.33 26.95
C TYR A 150 -3.04 6.39 28.17
N ASP A 151 -3.13 7.56 28.83
CA ASP A 151 -3.98 7.75 30.01
C ASP A 151 -5.45 8.04 29.68
N SER A 152 -5.79 8.14 28.39
CA SER A 152 -7.15 8.41 27.93
C SER A 152 -7.98 7.14 27.88
N LYS A 153 -9.20 7.22 28.39
CA LYS A 153 -10.21 6.16 28.27
C LYS A 153 -11.04 6.24 26.99
N ALA A 154 -10.79 7.25 26.15
CA ALA A 154 -11.51 7.42 24.90
C ALA A 154 -11.10 6.32 23.90
N PRO A 155 -12.04 5.68 23.19
CA PRO A 155 -11.69 4.73 22.16
C PRO A 155 -11.07 5.44 20.96
N TRP A 156 -10.17 4.74 20.26
CA TRP A 156 -9.69 5.19 18.95
C TRP A 156 -10.84 5.10 17.93
N SER A 157 -11.17 6.22 17.30
CA SER A 157 -12.43 6.36 16.54
C SER A 157 -12.25 7.06 15.19
N TRP A 158 -13.22 6.75 14.32
CA TRP A 158 -13.37 7.36 13.00
C TRP A 158 -14.30 8.58 13.09
N THR A 159 -14.02 9.59 12.27
CA THR A 159 -14.84 10.80 12.15
C THR A 159 -15.28 10.99 10.71
N THR A 160 -16.59 11.16 10.49
CA THR A 160 -17.14 11.46 9.16
C THR A 160 -16.71 12.86 8.70
N ILE A 161 -16.18 12.94 7.48
CA ILE A 161 -15.72 14.17 6.85
C ILE A 161 -16.59 14.53 5.64
N LYS A 162 -16.69 15.83 5.34
CA LYS A 162 -17.47 16.34 4.20
C LYS A 162 -16.67 16.30 2.89
N ALA A 163 -16.09 15.14 2.58
CA ALA A 163 -15.19 14.95 1.43
C ALA A 163 -15.48 13.66 0.67
N ARG A 164 -16.75 13.46 0.31
CA ARG A 164 -17.20 12.29 -0.45
C ARG A 164 -16.46 12.23 -1.81
N PRO A 165 -15.97 11.06 -2.24
CA PRO A 165 -15.34 10.93 -3.54
C PRO A 165 -16.34 11.29 -4.65
N PRO A 166 -15.93 12.06 -5.68
CA PRO A 166 -16.79 12.41 -6.82
C PRO A 166 -16.93 11.27 -7.84
N PHE A 167 -16.61 10.03 -7.45
CA PHE A 167 -16.58 8.83 -8.28
C PHE A 167 -16.95 7.60 -7.43
N PHE A 168 -17.32 6.51 -8.11
CA PHE A 168 -17.53 5.22 -7.45
C PHE A 168 -16.19 4.59 -7.07
N THR A 169 -16.03 4.24 -5.81
CA THR A 169 -14.83 3.63 -5.22
C THR A 169 -14.51 2.26 -5.83
N GLY A 170 -15.53 1.51 -6.23
CA GLY A 170 -15.38 0.28 -7.00
C GLY A 170 -14.78 0.47 -8.41
N ARG A 171 -14.63 1.71 -8.90
CA ARG A 171 -13.99 2.03 -10.19
C ARG A 171 -12.54 2.49 -10.05
N VAL A 172 -12.00 2.56 -8.84
CA VAL A 172 -10.60 2.95 -8.62
C VAL A 172 -9.69 1.88 -9.21
N LEU A 173 -8.85 2.29 -10.15
CA LEU A 173 -7.87 1.41 -10.79
C LEU A 173 -6.51 1.50 -10.11
N CYS A 174 -6.08 2.72 -9.78
CA CYS A 174 -4.84 2.96 -9.08
C CYS A 174 -4.88 4.28 -8.30
N HIS A 175 -3.96 4.41 -7.35
CA HIS A 175 -3.75 5.63 -6.60
C HIS A 175 -2.26 5.83 -6.31
N ALA A 176 -1.85 7.07 -6.08
CA ALA A 176 -0.49 7.43 -5.74
C ALA A 176 -0.46 8.58 -4.74
N LEU A 177 0.36 8.46 -3.70
CA LEU A 177 0.63 9.56 -2.77
C LEU A 177 1.66 10.50 -3.40
N HIS A 178 1.33 11.78 -3.50
CA HIS A 178 2.23 12.80 -4.01
C HIS A 178 3.38 13.04 -3.00
N PRO A 179 4.61 13.38 -3.46
CA PRO A 179 5.78 13.59 -2.59
C PRO A 179 5.62 14.68 -1.52
N ASP A 180 4.64 15.58 -1.67
CA ASP A 180 4.30 16.56 -0.63
C ASP A 180 3.65 15.93 0.61
N GLY A 181 3.34 14.63 0.57
CA GLY A 181 2.77 13.86 1.66
C GLY A 181 1.32 14.19 1.99
N ARG A 182 0.69 15.15 1.31
CA ARG A 182 -0.67 15.64 1.61
C ARG A 182 -1.68 15.42 0.49
N THR A 183 -1.21 15.13 -0.72
CA THR A 183 -2.07 14.97 -1.90
C THR A 183 -2.09 13.52 -2.34
N LEU A 184 -3.28 12.94 -2.50
CA LEU A 184 -3.47 11.60 -3.07
C LEU A 184 -4.05 11.73 -4.47
N PHE A 185 -3.37 11.20 -5.48
CA PHE A 185 -3.92 11.04 -6.82
C PHE A 185 -4.63 9.69 -6.94
N VAL A 186 -5.77 9.68 -7.64
CA VAL A 186 -6.60 8.51 -7.86
C VAL A 186 -7.05 8.50 -9.31
N SER A 187 -6.85 7.40 -10.02
CA SER A 187 -7.38 7.21 -11.37
C SER A 187 -8.52 6.19 -11.35
N THR A 188 -9.62 6.52 -12.03
CA THR A 188 -10.82 5.71 -12.10
C THR A 188 -11.12 5.28 -13.53
N GLY A 189 -11.57 4.04 -13.70
CA GLY A 189 -11.89 3.45 -15.00
C GLY A 189 -13.34 3.68 -15.43
N SER A 190 -13.60 3.50 -16.73
CA SER A 190 -14.97 3.35 -17.23
C SER A 190 -15.51 1.95 -16.92
N ARG A 191 -16.84 1.83 -16.82
CA ARG A 191 -17.56 0.58 -16.63
C ARG A 191 -17.31 -0.32 -17.86
N SER A 192 -16.91 -1.57 -17.66
CA SER A 192 -17.07 -2.56 -18.73
C SER A 192 -18.56 -2.64 -19.11
N ARG A 193 -18.89 -2.83 -20.38
CA ARG A 193 -20.25 -2.86 -20.96
C ARG A 193 -21.14 -4.03 -20.45
N GLN A 194 -21.01 -4.44 -19.19
CA GLN A 194 -21.71 -5.59 -18.64
C GLN A 194 -22.35 -5.28 -17.29
N ARG A 195 -23.26 -4.31 -17.30
CA ARG A 195 -24.55 -4.35 -16.58
C ARG A 195 -25.35 -3.10 -16.92
N ASN A 196 -26.55 -3.30 -17.44
CA ASN A 196 -27.57 -2.27 -17.54
C ASN A 196 -27.99 -1.89 -16.12
N CYS A 197 -27.58 -0.72 -15.64
CA CYS A 197 -28.23 -0.06 -14.52
C CYS A 197 -28.39 1.40 -14.94
N GLU A 198 -29.64 1.81 -15.14
CA GLU A 198 -30.05 3.18 -15.38
C GLU A 198 -29.82 4.03 -14.11
N ASP A 199 -29.49 5.29 -14.36
CA ASP A 199 -29.53 6.47 -13.48
C ASP A 199 -28.56 6.62 -12.29
N SER A 200 -27.56 7.49 -12.52
CA SER A 200 -27.13 8.59 -11.64
C SER A 200 -26.25 9.56 -12.47
N PRO A 201 -26.70 10.79 -12.80
CA PRO A 201 -25.99 11.67 -13.73
C PRO A 201 -24.77 12.43 -13.17
N GLU A 202 -24.48 12.36 -11.86
CA GLU A 202 -23.62 13.36 -11.21
C GLU A 202 -22.29 12.86 -10.62
N GLN A 203 -21.98 11.56 -10.69
CA GLN A 203 -20.65 11.06 -10.29
C GLN A 203 -19.82 10.84 -11.53
N ALA A 204 -18.77 11.66 -11.65
CA ALA A 204 -17.93 11.74 -12.82
C ALA A 204 -17.49 10.34 -13.26
N GLY A 205 -17.61 10.13 -14.57
CA GLY A 205 -17.07 8.99 -15.27
C GLY A 205 -15.56 8.91 -15.12
N GLN A 206 -14.98 7.91 -15.76
CA GLN A 206 -13.55 7.71 -15.94
C GLN A 206 -12.71 9.01 -15.88
N GLY A 207 -11.67 9.04 -15.05
CA GLY A 207 -10.75 10.18 -15.01
C GLY A 207 -9.73 10.11 -13.89
N THR A 208 -8.94 11.18 -13.75
CA THR A 208 -7.95 11.33 -12.68
C THR A 208 -8.35 12.44 -11.73
N PHE A 209 -8.26 12.14 -10.43
CA PHE A 209 -8.65 13.01 -9.34
C PHE A 209 -7.48 13.17 -8.37
N SER A 210 -7.46 14.29 -7.64
CA SER A 210 -6.61 14.44 -6.47
C SER A 210 -7.44 14.75 -5.23
N PHE A 211 -6.99 14.25 -4.09
CA PHE A 211 -7.52 14.55 -2.78
C PHE A 211 -6.47 15.32 -1.98
N ASP A 212 -6.85 16.52 -1.53
CA ASP A 212 -6.08 17.39 -0.66
C ASP A 212 -6.50 17.11 0.78
N ALA A 213 -5.65 16.41 1.55
CA ALA A 213 -5.97 15.95 2.90
C ALA A 213 -6.00 17.08 3.96
N GLU A 214 -5.39 18.23 3.66
CA GLU A 214 -5.43 19.41 4.54
C GLU A 214 -6.78 20.12 4.40
N ARG A 215 -7.22 20.32 3.15
CA ARG A 215 -8.48 21.00 2.84
C ARG A 215 -9.69 20.07 2.74
N LEU A 216 -9.46 18.76 2.83
CA LEU A 216 -10.47 17.70 2.69
C LEU A 216 -11.32 17.88 1.44
N ARG A 217 -10.67 18.05 0.29
CA ARG A 217 -11.35 18.33 -0.98
C ARG A 217 -10.82 17.48 -2.12
N TRP A 218 -11.73 17.09 -3.00
CA TRP A 218 -11.40 16.44 -4.26
C TRP A 218 -11.29 17.46 -5.39
N ARG A 219 -10.40 17.19 -6.34
CA ARG A 219 -10.25 17.95 -7.58
C ARG A 219 -10.17 16.98 -8.76
N HIS A 220 -10.85 17.32 -9.85
CA HIS A 220 -10.75 16.58 -11.11
C HIS A 220 -9.63 17.16 -11.99
N HIS A 221 -8.88 16.29 -12.66
CA HIS A 221 -7.71 16.62 -13.49
C HIS A 221 -7.85 16.09 -14.93
N GLY A 222 -9.07 15.80 -15.37
CA GLY A 222 -9.38 15.34 -16.73
C GLY A 222 -9.56 13.82 -16.85
N ASP A 223 -10.05 13.41 -18.02
CA ASP A 223 -10.60 12.07 -18.28
C ASP A 223 -9.56 11.00 -18.63
N TRP A 224 -8.28 11.25 -18.31
CA TRP A 224 -7.20 10.29 -18.51
C TRP A 224 -7.07 9.35 -17.29
N VAL A 225 -6.60 8.12 -17.53
CA VAL A 225 -6.59 7.04 -16.54
C VAL A 225 -5.20 6.44 -16.43
N GLY A 226 -4.54 6.69 -15.29
CA GLY A 226 -3.18 6.22 -15.06
C GLY A 226 -2.18 6.76 -16.09
N LEU A 227 -0.89 6.47 -15.90
CA LEU A 227 0.14 6.94 -16.82
C LEU A 227 0.16 6.15 -18.14
N CYS A 228 -0.29 4.88 -18.13
CA CYS A 228 -0.37 4.02 -19.31
C CYS A 228 -1.71 3.29 -19.34
N GLY A 229 -2.70 3.84 -20.03
CA GLY A 229 -3.99 3.19 -20.29
C GLY A 229 -3.99 2.28 -21.53
N GLU A 230 -2.85 2.14 -22.22
CA GLU A 230 -2.74 1.38 -23.46
C GLU A 230 -2.54 -0.12 -23.20
N ARG A 231 -3.34 -0.96 -23.87
CA ARG A 231 -3.29 -2.44 -23.77
C ARG A 231 -1.91 -3.06 -24.08
N ASN A 232 -1.03 -2.33 -24.77
CA ASN A 232 0.27 -2.85 -25.19
C ASN A 232 1.36 -2.73 -24.11
N GLY A 233 1.10 -1.99 -23.03
CA GLY A 233 2.01 -1.78 -21.89
C GLY A 233 1.86 -2.77 -20.73
N ASP A 234 1.01 -3.80 -20.85
CA ASP A 234 0.83 -4.83 -19.82
C ASP A 234 2.20 -5.46 -19.45
N GLY A 235 2.57 -5.39 -18.17
CA GLY A 235 3.86 -5.92 -17.67
C GLY A 235 5.04 -4.96 -17.73
N CYS A 236 4.86 -3.76 -18.28
CA CYS A 236 5.89 -2.71 -18.35
C CYS A 236 5.66 -1.65 -17.26
N PHE A 237 6.73 -0.99 -16.84
CA PHE A 237 6.61 0.21 -16.00
C PHE A 237 6.39 1.46 -16.83
N CYS A 238 5.62 2.39 -16.28
CA CYS A 238 5.49 3.75 -16.78
C CYS A 238 6.04 4.71 -15.72
N ALA A 239 6.71 5.77 -16.18
CA ALA A 239 7.24 6.82 -15.31
C ALA A 239 6.90 8.19 -15.90
N CYS A 240 6.58 9.14 -15.04
CA CYS A 240 6.37 10.54 -15.40
C CYS A 240 7.05 11.44 -14.36
N ASP A 241 7.21 12.72 -14.71
CA ASP A 241 7.57 13.73 -13.72
C ASP A 241 6.44 13.92 -12.70
N VAL A 242 6.79 14.34 -11.49
CA VAL A 242 5.82 14.55 -10.41
C VAL A 242 4.82 15.62 -10.83
N ALA A 243 3.53 15.24 -10.87
CA ALA A 243 2.45 16.12 -11.29
C ALA A 243 2.26 17.28 -10.30
N PRO A 244 2.30 18.56 -10.73
CA PRO A 244 2.02 19.69 -9.84
C PRO A 244 0.58 19.66 -9.29
N VAL A 245 0.44 19.75 -7.97
CA VAL A 245 -0.85 19.66 -7.23
C VAL A 245 -1.87 20.72 -7.65
N ALA A 246 -1.42 21.91 -8.05
CA ALA A 246 -2.30 23.04 -8.39
C ALA A 246 -2.68 23.13 -9.86
N ALA A 247 -2.14 22.28 -10.73
CA ALA A 247 -2.41 22.37 -12.16
C ALA A 247 -3.77 21.74 -12.51
N GLU A 248 -4.55 22.47 -13.31
CA GLU A 248 -5.61 21.87 -14.12
C GLU A 248 -4.92 21.16 -15.28
N PHE A 249 -4.92 19.82 -15.23
CA PHE A 249 -4.40 19.03 -16.32
C PHE A 249 -5.49 18.92 -17.38
N THR A 250 -5.22 19.41 -18.58
CA THR A 250 -6.07 19.18 -19.76
C THR A 250 -5.73 17.85 -20.44
N SER A 251 -4.59 17.24 -20.09
CA SER A 251 -4.10 15.96 -20.59
C SER A 251 -3.23 15.24 -19.55
N ALA A 252 -2.97 13.94 -19.74
CA ALA A 252 -2.00 13.20 -18.93
C ALA A 252 -0.61 13.87 -18.95
N PRO A 253 0.18 13.79 -17.86
CA PRO A 253 1.55 14.29 -17.86
C PRO A 253 2.39 13.54 -18.90
N ALA A 254 3.47 14.17 -19.38
CA ALA A 254 4.44 13.48 -20.22
C ALA A 254 5.02 12.28 -19.46
N TRP A 255 4.99 11.11 -20.08
CA TRP A 255 5.40 9.85 -19.46
C TRP A 255 6.24 9.03 -20.43
N LYS A 256 7.00 8.08 -19.88
CA LYS A 256 7.84 7.13 -20.62
C LYS A 256 7.41 5.71 -20.26
N LEU A 257 7.32 4.85 -21.26
CA LEU A 257 7.13 3.41 -21.08
C LEU A 257 8.48 2.70 -21.05
N GLY A 258 8.69 1.84 -20.07
CA GLY A 258 9.80 0.90 -20.06
C GLY A 258 9.67 -0.10 -21.20
N GLN A 259 10.79 -0.47 -21.84
CA GLN A 259 10.80 -1.45 -22.92
C GLN A 259 10.69 -2.88 -22.40
N ASP A 260 11.21 -3.11 -21.20
CA ASP A 260 11.24 -4.44 -20.60
C ASP A 260 9.88 -4.80 -20.01
N ARG A 261 9.43 -6.02 -20.31
CA ARG A 261 8.29 -6.66 -19.66
C ARG A 261 8.78 -7.45 -18.47
N LEU A 262 8.51 -6.94 -17.28
CA LEU A 262 9.02 -7.49 -16.02
C LEU A 262 8.18 -8.62 -15.47
N PHE A 263 6.93 -8.68 -15.89
CA PHE A 263 6.06 -9.83 -15.65
C PHE A 263 5.24 -10.07 -16.91
N ARG A 264 4.96 -11.35 -17.18
CA ARG A 264 4.09 -11.72 -18.29
C ARG A 264 2.68 -11.91 -17.73
N LYS A 265 1.71 -11.33 -18.42
CA LYS A 265 0.30 -11.75 -18.34
C LYS A 265 0.17 -13.16 -18.98
N GLY A 266 0.75 -14.17 -18.32
CA GLY A 266 0.67 -15.61 -18.63
C GLY A 266 -0.47 -16.27 -17.83
N PRO A 267 -0.93 -17.48 -18.22
CA PRO A 267 -2.33 -17.89 -18.08
C PRO A 267 -2.81 -17.88 -16.62
N GLN A 268 -3.92 -17.16 -16.41
CA GLN A 268 -4.87 -17.20 -15.29
C GLN A 268 -4.38 -16.90 -13.87
N LEU A 269 -3.09 -17.03 -13.55
CA LEU A 269 -2.63 -16.96 -12.15
C LEU A 269 -2.11 -15.58 -11.70
N HIS A 270 -1.74 -14.67 -12.60
CA HIS A 270 -1.17 -13.38 -12.18
C HIS A 270 -2.24 -12.44 -11.58
N LEU A 271 -2.09 -12.09 -10.30
CA LEU A 271 -3.01 -11.21 -9.56
C LEU A 271 -2.62 -9.73 -9.66
N GLY A 272 -1.34 -9.43 -9.80
CA GLY A 272 -0.85 -8.05 -9.83
C GLY A 272 0.61 -7.95 -9.40
N ALA A 273 1.18 -6.75 -9.57
CA ALA A 273 2.54 -6.45 -9.13
C ALA A 273 2.58 -5.09 -8.44
N LYS A 274 3.45 -4.95 -7.43
CA LYS A 274 3.68 -3.71 -6.69
C LYS A 274 5.16 -3.36 -6.69
N LEU A 275 5.46 -2.11 -7.03
CA LEU A 275 6.81 -1.56 -6.96
C LEU A 275 7.02 -0.88 -5.60
N LEU A 276 8.03 -1.31 -4.86
CA LEU A 276 8.39 -0.79 -3.55
C LEU A 276 9.71 -0.02 -3.67
N TYR A 277 9.71 1.24 -3.22
CA TYR A 277 10.92 2.04 -3.18
C TYR A 277 11.78 1.64 -1.98
N MET A 278 13.04 1.32 -2.22
CA MET A 278 13.99 0.83 -1.20
C MET A 278 15.01 1.89 -0.78
N GLY A 279 14.93 3.11 -1.31
CA GLY A 279 15.97 4.13 -1.13
C GLY A 279 17.04 4.06 -2.23
N ASP A 280 17.84 5.11 -2.35
CA ASP A 280 18.97 5.19 -3.30
C ASP A 280 18.62 4.82 -4.75
N SER A 281 17.44 5.22 -5.21
CA SER A 281 16.90 4.88 -6.54
C SER A 281 16.75 3.37 -6.79
N LYS A 282 16.80 2.55 -5.75
CA LYS A 282 16.54 1.11 -5.80
C LYS A 282 15.06 0.84 -5.56
N PHE A 283 14.54 -0.13 -6.30
CA PHE A 283 13.17 -0.58 -6.17
C PHE A 283 13.13 -2.10 -6.09
N CYS A 284 12.19 -2.63 -5.32
CA CYS A 284 11.84 -4.03 -5.27
C CYS A 284 10.50 -4.24 -5.97
N LEU A 285 10.43 -5.16 -6.93
CA LEU A 285 9.19 -5.57 -7.55
C LEU A 285 8.64 -6.80 -6.82
N VAL A 286 7.43 -6.68 -6.29
CA VAL A 286 6.71 -7.79 -5.67
C VAL A 286 5.57 -8.19 -6.59
N GLU A 287 5.68 -9.38 -7.17
CA GLU A 287 4.63 -9.99 -7.99
C GLU A 287 3.74 -10.89 -7.12
N SER A 288 2.43 -10.84 -7.34
CA SER A 288 1.43 -11.69 -6.69
C SER A 288 0.83 -12.64 -7.71
N VAL A 289 0.88 -13.93 -7.41
CA VAL A 289 0.43 -15.01 -8.30
C VAL A 289 -0.43 -15.99 -7.49
N LEU A 290 -1.57 -16.40 -8.05
CA LEU A 290 -2.42 -17.46 -7.53
C LEU A 290 -1.66 -18.79 -7.54
N HIS A 291 -1.89 -19.57 -6.49
CA HIS A 291 -1.42 -20.94 -6.47
C HIS A 291 -2.31 -21.78 -7.41
N LYS A 292 -1.70 -22.70 -8.17
CA LYS A 292 -2.42 -23.53 -9.16
C LYS A 292 -3.58 -24.33 -8.58
N GLU A 293 -3.55 -24.64 -7.29
CA GLU A 293 -4.59 -25.41 -6.58
C GLU A 293 -5.82 -24.56 -6.20
N ASP A 294 -5.73 -23.22 -6.25
CA ASP A 294 -6.85 -22.32 -5.97
C ASP A 294 -7.70 -22.00 -7.22
N ASP A 295 -7.24 -22.38 -8.42
CA ASP A 295 -7.98 -22.19 -9.68
C ASP A 295 -9.30 -22.99 -9.67
N ASP A 296 -9.30 -24.16 -9.04
CA ASP A 296 -10.49 -25.02 -8.90
C ASP A 296 -11.56 -24.44 -7.95
N ARG A 297 -11.22 -23.46 -7.10
CA ARG A 297 -12.16 -22.80 -6.18
C ARG A 297 -12.86 -21.59 -6.77
N LEU A 298 -12.35 -21.04 -7.87
CA LEU A 298 -12.89 -19.82 -8.52
C LEU A 298 -13.88 -20.13 -9.65
N VAL A 299 -14.12 -21.41 -9.95
CA VAL A 299 -15.06 -21.88 -11.00
C VAL A 299 -16.38 -22.43 -10.40
N ALA A 300 -16.55 -22.38 -9.08
CA ALA A 300 -17.78 -22.83 -8.39
C ALA A 300 -18.67 -21.67 -7.95
#